data_AF-A0A2S7Z627-F1
#
_entry.id   AF-A0A2S7Z627-F1
#
_cell.length_a   1.000
_cell.length_b   1.000
_cell.length_c   1.000
_cell.angle_alpha   90.00
_cell.angle_beta   90.00
_cell.angle_gamma   90.00
#
_symmetry.space_group_name_H-M   'P 1'
#
loop_
_entity.id
_entity.type
_entity.pdbx_description
1 polymer ?
#
loop_
_entity_poly.entity_id
_entity_poly.type
_entity_poly.pdbx_seq_one_letter_code
_entity_poly.pdbx_strand_id
1 'polypeptide(L)'
;MWMNTMLRSKFYELPFRARFIIGGWILIISLFLLYSIIIALMHPMFLNHVNNSSSTLDRYNSYVVAMNTSYEGKNSQIAVKTIEYQNLSVEEVINELQLYSIHLIDSDKSEGSTYTLFDTINKVKIIVSKEQNKTIVKFIY
;
A
#
# COMPACT_ATOMS: atom_id res chain seq x y z
N MET A 1 -5.51 -45.86 23.95
CA MET A 1 -4.49 -45.61 25.01
C MET A 1 -3.24 -46.48 24.83
N TRP A 2 -3.38 -47.79 24.57
CA TRP A 2 -2.26 -48.74 24.40
C TRP A 2 -1.26 -48.44 23.28
N MET A 3 -1.72 -47.95 22.13
CA MET A 3 -0.86 -47.72 20.95
C MET A 3 0.10 -46.53 21.14
N ASN A 4 -0.36 -45.46 21.80
CA ASN A 4 0.47 -44.28 22.06
C ASN A 4 1.58 -44.61 23.09
N THR A 5 1.27 -45.44 24.09
CA THR A 5 2.27 -45.96 25.04
C THR A 5 3.29 -46.90 24.39
N MET A 6 2.89 -47.72 23.42
CA MET A 6 3.77 -48.65 22.71
C MET A 6 4.72 -47.92 21.73
N LEU A 7 4.21 -46.91 21.01
CA LEU A 7 5.02 -46.05 20.13
C LEU A 7 6.01 -45.19 20.92
N ARG A 8 5.56 -44.66 22.06
CA ARG A 8 6.40 -43.91 22.99
C ARG A 8 7.54 -44.79 23.53
N SER A 9 7.22 -46.02 23.98
CA SER A 9 8.21 -47.00 24.43
C SER A 9 9.31 -47.26 23.40
N LYS A 10 8.93 -47.61 22.15
CA LYS A 10 9.88 -47.84 21.04
C LYS A 10 10.67 -46.60 20.64
N PHE A 11 10.11 -45.41 20.79
CA PHE A 11 10.83 -44.17 20.52
C PHE A 11 11.95 -43.93 21.54
N TYR A 12 11.72 -44.24 22.82
CA TYR A 12 12.74 -44.11 23.86
C TYR A 12 13.85 -45.17 23.79
N GLU A 13 13.59 -46.32 23.13
CA GLU A 13 14.59 -47.34 22.80
C GLU A 13 15.59 -46.89 21.72
N LEU A 14 15.24 -45.88 20.90
CA LEU A 14 16.13 -45.37 19.86
C LEU A 14 17.33 -44.62 20.46
N PRO A 15 18.51 -44.69 19.81
CA PRO A 15 19.67 -43.92 20.24
C PRO A 15 19.35 -42.41 20.20
N PHE A 16 19.93 -41.65 21.13
CA PHE A 16 19.66 -40.22 21.32
C PHE A 16 19.75 -39.41 20.01
N ARG A 17 20.74 -39.71 19.17
CA ARG A 17 20.93 -39.09 17.84
C ARG A 17 19.72 -39.26 16.92
N ALA A 18 19.12 -40.46 16.88
CA ALA A 18 17.96 -40.73 16.03
C ALA A 18 16.71 -39.99 16.53
N ARG A 19 16.49 -39.95 17.85
CA ARG A 19 15.39 -39.17 18.45
C ARG A 19 15.52 -37.68 18.19
N PHE A 20 16.74 -37.15 18.30
CA PHE A 20 17.01 -35.74 18.04
C PHE A 20 16.73 -35.36 16.58
N ILE A 21 17.14 -36.21 15.63
CA ILE A 21 16.86 -36.02 14.21
C ILE A 21 15.36 -36.06 13.93
N ILE A 22 14.64 -37.06 14.47
CA ILE A 22 13.19 -37.20 14.26
C ILE A 22 12.43 -36.00 14.85
N GLY A 23 12.79 -35.58 16.08
CA GLY A 23 12.19 -34.40 16.72
C GLY A 23 12.44 -33.11 15.93
N GLY A 24 13.66 -32.93 15.41
CA GLY A 24 14.02 -31.80 14.56
C GLY A 24 13.18 -31.73 13.28
N TRP A 25 13.01 -32.87 12.59
CA TRP A 25 12.19 -32.93 11.37
C TRP A 25 10.71 -32.63 11.64
N ILE A 26 10.15 -33.16 12.73
CA ILE A 26 8.76 -32.87 13.13
C ILE A 26 8.57 -31.38 13.40
N LEU A 27 9.54 -30.74 14.04
CA LEU A 27 9.51 -29.31 14.34
C LEU A 27 9.56 -28.48 13.05
N ILE A 28 10.48 -28.80 12.13
CA ILE A 28 10.61 -28.13 10.83
C ILE A 28 9.32 -28.24 10.00
N ILE A 29 8.74 -29.45 9.91
CA ILE A 29 7.50 -29.68 9.17
C ILE A 29 6.33 -28.91 9.80
N SER A 30 6.25 -28.88 11.13
CA SER A 30 5.20 -28.16 11.86
C SER A 30 5.29 -26.65 11.63
N LEU A 31 6.51 -26.08 11.66
CA LEU A 31 6.77 -24.67 11.35
C LEU A 31 6.42 -24.34 9.90
N PHE A 32 6.77 -25.21 8.95
CA PHE A 32 6.45 -25.03 7.54
C PHE A 32 4.93 -25.00 7.29
N LEU A 33 4.19 -25.95 7.86
CA LEU A 33 2.73 -26.01 7.75
C LEU A 33 2.05 -24.77 8.36
N LEU A 34 2.54 -24.32 9.52
CA LEU A 34 2.02 -23.10 10.16
C LEU A 34 2.26 -21.88 9.27
N TYR A 35 3.44 -21.75 8.69
CA TYR A 35 3.79 -20.66 7.78
C TYR A 35 2.94 -20.67 6.50
N SER A 36 2.68 -21.85 5.91
CA SER A 36 1.81 -21.98 4.74
C SER A 36 0.38 -21.50 4.99
N ILE A 37 -0.18 -21.77 6.18
CA ILE A 37 -1.52 -21.31 6.55
C ILE A 37 -1.56 -19.77 6.67
N ILE A 38 -0.53 -19.17 7.26
CA ILE A 38 -0.44 -17.71 7.40
C ILE A 38 -0.40 -17.03 6.01
N ILE A 39 0.39 -17.55 5.07
CA ILE A 39 0.43 -17.02 3.70
C ILE A 39 -0.93 -17.16 3.02
N ALA A 40 -1.56 -18.34 3.12
CA ALA A 40 -2.85 -18.61 2.50
C ALA A 40 -3.97 -17.70 3.04
N LEU A 41 -3.89 -17.26 4.30
CA LEU A 41 -4.84 -16.32 4.90
C LEU A 41 -4.56 -14.86 4.53
N MET A 42 -3.28 -14.47 4.40
CA MET A 42 -2.89 -13.10 4.01
C MET A 42 -3.18 -12.81 2.53
N HIS A 43 -3.04 -13.80 1.65
CA HIS A 43 -3.21 -13.64 0.21
C HIS A 43 -4.59 -13.13 -0.23
N PRO A 44 -5.72 -13.69 0.24
CA PRO A 44 -7.05 -13.17 -0.11
C PRO A 44 -7.32 -11.79 0.51
N MET A 45 -6.82 -11.48 1.71
CA MET A 45 -6.96 -10.14 2.30
C MET A 45 -6.23 -9.09 1.46
N PHE A 46 -5.01 -9.40 1.03
CA PHE A 46 -4.23 -8.51 0.15
C PHE A 46 -4.91 -8.32 -1.20
N LEU A 47 -5.38 -9.40 -1.83
CA LEU A 47 -6.11 -9.32 -3.11
C LEU A 47 -7.42 -8.54 -3.00
N ASN A 48 -8.18 -8.68 -1.91
CA ASN A 48 -9.42 -7.95 -1.72
C ASN A 48 -9.20 -6.45 -1.50
N HIS A 49 -8.14 -6.11 -0.76
CA HIS A 49 -7.73 -4.72 -0.58
C HIS A 49 -7.30 -4.10 -1.92
N VAL A 50 -6.46 -4.81 -2.68
CA VAL A 50 -5.98 -4.38 -4.01
C VAL A 50 -7.13 -4.26 -5.02
N ASN A 51 -8.08 -5.21 -5.05
CA ASN A 51 -9.23 -5.13 -5.96
C ASN A 51 -10.18 -3.97 -5.62
N ASN A 52 -10.39 -3.68 -4.34
CA ASN A 52 -11.21 -2.54 -3.93
C ASN A 52 -10.53 -1.21 -4.25
N SER A 53 -9.20 -1.11 -4.11
CA SER A 53 -8.44 0.04 -4.60
C SER A 53 -8.41 0.13 -6.13
N SER A 54 -8.42 -1.00 -6.85
CA SER A 54 -8.41 -1.01 -8.32
C SER A 54 -9.74 -0.53 -8.90
N SER A 55 -10.88 -0.96 -8.33
CA SER A 55 -12.20 -0.55 -8.83
C SER A 55 -12.54 0.92 -8.55
N THR A 56 -11.97 1.49 -7.48
CA THR A 56 -12.02 2.93 -7.19
C THR A 56 -11.11 3.68 -8.17
N LEU A 57 -9.87 3.23 -8.33
CA LEU A 57 -8.91 3.80 -9.27
C LEU A 57 -9.41 3.76 -10.72
N ASP A 58 -10.08 2.69 -11.17
CA ASP A 58 -10.63 2.59 -12.53
C ASP A 58 -11.81 3.55 -12.76
N ARG A 59 -12.67 3.72 -11.74
CA ARG A 59 -13.76 4.71 -11.80
C ARG A 59 -13.18 6.11 -11.93
N TYR A 60 -12.14 6.45 -11.18
CA TYR A 60 -11.57 7.80 -11.16
C TYR A 60 -10.56 8.06 -12.29
N ASN A 61 -9.88 7.04 -12.82
CA ASN A 61 -9.08 7.12 -14.04
C ASN A 61 -9.92 7.56 -15.24
N SER A 62 -11.21 7.23 -15.28
CA SER A 62 -12.13 7.74 -16.31
C SER A 62 -12.33 9.25 -16.28
N TYR A 63 -12.02 9.89 -15.14
CA TYR A 63 -12.05 11.34 -14.98
C TYR A 63 -10.68 11.99 -15.19
N VAL A 64 -9.59 11.22 -15.35
CA VAL A 64 -8.27 11.80 -15.67
C VAL A 64 -8.30 12.27 -17.12
N VAL A 65 -8.18 13.58 -17.32
CA VAL A 65 -8.20 14.22 -18.64
C VAL A 65 -6.80 14.27 -19.25
N ALA A 66 -5.80 14.58 -18.42
CA ALA A 66 -4.44 14.77 -18.88
C ALA A 66 -3.45 14.48 -17.75
N MET A 67 -2.28 14.00 -18.14
CA MET A 67 -1.16 13.74 -17.24
C MET A 67 0.12 14.15 -17.93
N ASN A 68 0.76 15.20 -17.43
CA ASN A 68 1.94 15.81 -18.04
C ASN A 68 3.08 15.88 -17.02
N THR A 69 4.31 15.72 -17.51
CA THR A 69 5.50 15.97 -16.71
C THR A 69 6.29 17.08 -17.38
N SER A 70 6.53 18.18 -16.66
CA SER A 70 7.35 19.30 -17.07
C SER A 70 8.59 19.40 -16.17
N TYR A 71 9.60 20.11 -16.65
CA TYR A 71 10.77 20.47 -15.86
C TYR A 71 10.85 21.99 -15.77
N GLU A 72 10.82 22.51 -14.55
CA GLU A 72 10.75 23.94 -14.24
C GLU A 72 12.01 24.40 -13.46
N GLY A 73 12.14 25.72 -13.27
CA GLY A 73 13.24 26.33 -12.53
C GLY A 73 14.50 26.59 -13.37
N LYS A 74 15.51 27.22 -12.74
CA LYS A 74 16.78 27.54 -13.39
C LYS A 74 17.46 26.22 -13.79
N ASN A 75 17.77 26.07 -15.08
CA ASN A 75 18.33 24.85 -15.67
C ASN A 75 17.40 23.62 -15.63
N SER A 76 16.07 23.79 -15.51
CA SER A 76 15.11 22.68 -15.57
C SER A 76 15.33 21.60 -14.51
N GLN A 77 15.82 22.00 -13.34
CA GLN A 77 16.21 21.09 -12.26
C GLN A 77 15.02 20.59 -11.41
N ILE A 78 13.83 21.20 -11.54
CA ILE A 78 12.64 20.85 -10.75
C ILE A 78 11.71 20.03 -11.63
N ALA A 79 11.43 18.79 -11.25
CA ALA A 79 10.45 17.97 -11.96
C ALA A 79 9.04 18.29 -11.42
N VAL A 80 8.13 18.63 -12.32
CA VAL A 80 6.74 18.93 -11.98
C VAL A 80 5.82 17.98 -12.74
N LYS A 81 5.08 17.16 -12.00
CA LYS A 81 4.09 16.24 -12.56
C LYS A 81 2.70 16.80 -12.33
N THR A 82 1.97 17.07 -13.40
CA THR A 82 0.62 17.63 -13.36
C THR A 82 -0.39 16.57 -13.80
N ILE A 83 -1.45 16.39 -13.02
CA ILE A 83 -2.58 15.51 -13.31
C ILE A 83 -3.85 16.36 -13.32
N GLU A 84 -4.64 16.26 -14.38
CA GLU A 84 -5.92 16.96 -14.51
C GLU A 84 -7.08 15.96 -14.40
N TYR A 85 -8.02 16.25 -13.51
CA TYR A 85 -9.26 15.51 -13.32
C TYR A 85 -10.46 16.34 -13.79
N GLN A 86 -11.42 15.73 -14.48
CA GLN A 86 -12.66 16.37 -14.92
C GLN A 86 -13.76 16.20 -13.87
N ASN A 87 -14.52 17.25 -13.62
CA ASN A 87 -15.74 17.26 -12.81
C ASN A 87 -15.62 16.72 -11.37
N LEU A 88 -14.42 16.40 -10.88
CA LEU A 88 -14.18 16.03 -9.48
C LEU A 88 -13.96 17.27 -8.63
N SER A 89 -14.44 17.26 -7.39
CA SER A 89 -14.08 18.27 -6.38
C SER A 89 -12.65 18.06 -5.87
N VAL A 90 -12.09 19.08 -5.20
CA VAL A 90 -10.77 18.96 -4.57
C VAL A 90 -10.77 17.89 -3.49
N GLU A 91 -11.85 17.79 -2.72
CA GLU A 91 -11.97 16.83 -1.62
C GLU A 91 -12.07 15.37 -2.10
N GLU A 92 -12.76 15.11 -3.22
CA GLU A 92 -12.76 13.80 -3.87
C GLU A 92 -11.37 13.40 -4.36
N VAL A 93 -10.61 14.35 -4.93
CA VAL A 93 -9.23 14.09 -5.38
C VAL A 93 -8.28 13.86 -4.21
N ILE A 94 -8.43 14.59 -3.10
CA ILE A 94 -7.66 14.38 -1.87
C ILE A 94 -7.95 13.00 -1.26
N ASN A 95 -9.22 12.58 -1.26
CA ASN A 95 -9.64 11.24 -0.85
C ASN A 95 -8.96 10.15 -1.69
N GLU A 96 -9.05 10.26 -3.02
CA GLU A 96 -8.53 9.25 -3.94
C GLU A 96 -7.02 9.10 -3.83
N LEU A 97 -6.30 10.23 -3.81
CA LEU A 97 -4.85 10.23 -3.67
C LEU A 97 -4.40 9.93 -2.22
N GLN A 98 -5.34 9.64 -1.30
CA GLN A 98 -5.10 9.35 0.11
C GLN A 98 -4.18 10.40 0.79
N LEU A 99 -4.32 11.67 0.37
CA LEU A 99 -3.43 12.75 0.79
C LEU A 99 -3.68 13.21 2.23
N TYR A 100 -4.70 12.68 2.94
CA TYR A 100 -4.95 12.98 4.35
C TYR A 100 -3.82 12.59 5.29
N SER A 101 -2.96 11.65 4.88
CA SER A 101 -1.78 11.26 5.64
C SER A 101 -0.64 12.30 5.55
N ILE A 102 -0.76 13.28 4.66
CA ILE A 102 0.27 14.26 4.34
C ILE A 102 0.03 15.56 5.13
N HIS A 103 1.11 16.19 5.58
CA HIS A 103 1.02 17.43 6.33
C HIS A 103 0.48 18.56 5.44
N LEU A 104 -0.67 19.12 5.82
CA LEU A 104 -1.24 20.29 5.15
C LEU A 104 -0.43 21.52 5.55
N ILE A 105 0.23 22.16 4.58
CA ILE A 105 0.98 23.40 4.82
C ILE A 105 0.03 24.58 4.84
N ASP A 106 -0.87 24.64 3.85
CA ASP A 106 -1.74 25.79 3.67
C ASP A 106 -3.04 25.37 2.98
N SER A 107 -4.15 25.90 3.48
CA SER A 107 -5.46 25.84 2.84
C SER A 107 -5.90 27.28 2.65
N ASP A 108 -5.93 27.75 1.41
CA ASP A 108 -6.37 29.11 1.16
C ASP A 108 -7.89 29.16 1.34
N LYS A 109 -8.33 29.56 2.55
CA LYS A 109 -9.74 29.59 2.96
C LYS A 109 -10.55 30.63 2.19
N SER A 110 -9.89 31.49 1.41
CA SER A 110 -10.51 32.55 0.63
C SER A 110 -11.47 32.01 -0.44
N GLU A 111 -11.32 30.76 -0.90
CA GLU A 111 -12.21 30.21 -1.93
C GLU A 111 -12.31 28.68 -2.01
N GLY A 112 -11.75 27.92 -1.06
CA GLY A 112 -11.87 26.45 -0.99
C GLY A 112 -11.37 25.69 -2.24
N SER A 113 -10.68 26.41 -3.13
CA SER A 113 -10.34 25.97 -4.47
C SER A 113 -8.91 25.47 -4.57
N THR A 114 -8.02 25.78 -3.61
CA THR A 114 -6.61 25.36 -3.67
C THR A 114 -6.09 24.87 -2.32
N TYR A 115 -5.45 23.70 -2.32
CA TYR A 115 -4.85 23.04 -1.17
C TYR A 115 -3.37 22.79 -1.44
N THR A 116 -2.53 23.19 -0.50
CA THR A 116 -1.08 22.92 -0.56
C THR A 116 -0.70 21.95 0.55
N LEU A 117 -0.23 20.78 0.14
CA LEU A 117 0.20 19.69 0.99
C LEU A 117 1.71 19.48 0.80
N PHE A 118 2.38 18.99 1.83
CA PHE A 118 3.80 18.64 1.72
C PHE A 118 4.09 17.30 2.35
N ASP A 119 4.56 16.40 1.51
CA ASP A 119 5.04 15.10 1.92
C ASP A 119 6.44 15.25 2.48
N THR A 120 6.51 15.31 3.80
CA THR A 120 7.78 15.42 4.53
C THR A 120 8.71 14.22 4.29
N ILE A 121 8.15 13.02 4.02
CA ILE A 121 8.92 11.79 3.84
C ILE A 121 9.60 11.81 2.47
N ASN A 122 8.81 12.09 1.43
CA ASN A 122 9.30 12.09 0.05
C ASN A 122 9.84 13.46 -0.40
N LYS A 123 9.73 14.49 0.45
CA LYS A 123 10.08 15.90 0.18
C LYS A 123 9.36 16.49 -1.04
N VAL A 124 8.13 16.04 -1.28
CA VAL A 124 7.32 16.46 -2.43
C VAL A 124 6.32 17.51 -1.99
N LYS A 125 6.28 18.63 -2.72
CA LYS A 125 5.19 19.61 -2.57
C LYS A 125 4.05 19.24 -3.51
N ILE A 126 2.85 19.17 -2.97
CA ILE A 126 1.64 18.79 -3.70
C ILE A 126 0.67 19.96 -3.66
N ILE A 127 0.22 20.42 -4.83
CA ILE A 127 -0.75 21.50 -4.97
C ILE A 127 -1.97 20.93 -5.67
N VAL A 128 -3.13 21.01 -5.03
CA VAL A 128 -4.42 20.60 -5.61
C VAL A 128 -5.25 21.84 -5.80
N SER A 129 -5.60 22.20 -7.03
CA SER A 129 -6.41 23.37 -7.35
C SER A 129 -7.65 23.03 -8.18
N LYS A 130 -8.72 23.80 -8.03
CA LYS A 130 -9.93 23.73 -8.84
C LYS A 130 -9.90 24.85 -9.87
N GLU A 131 -9.90 24.49 -11.14
CA GLU A 131 -10.00 25.43 -12.27
C GLU A 131 -11.26 25.10 -13.08
N GLN A 132 -12.30 25.93 -12.94
CA GLN A 132 -13.59 25.74 -13.60
C GLN A 132 -14.16 24.32 -13.35
N ASN A 133 -14.28 23.49 -14.39
CA ASN A 133 -14.76 22.11 -14.32
C ASN A 133 -13.64 21.09 -14.10
N LYS A 134 -12.38 21.52 -13.92
CA LYS A 134 -11.24 20.63 -13.73
C LYS A 134 -10.62 20.79 -12.34
N THR A 135 -10.05 19.72 -11.83
CA THR A 135 -9.20 19.74 -10.63
C THR A 135 -7.80 19.33 -11.06
N ILE A 136 -6.82 20.16 -10.76
CA ILE A 136 -5.44 20.02 -11.18
C ILE A 136 -4.62 19.66 -9.96
N VAL A 137 -3.81 18.61 -10.06
CA VAL A 137 -2.86 18.19 -9.03
C VAL A 137 -1.46 18.34 -9.58
N LYS A 138 -0.62 19.13 -8.90
CA LYS A 138 0.80 19.30 -9.23
C LYS A 138 1.66 18.69 -8.14
N PHE A 139 2.53 17.77 -8.51
CA PHE A 139 3.58 17.20 -7.66
C PHE A 139 4.91 17.82 -8.08
N ILE A 140 5.58 18.45 -7.12
CA ILE A 140 6.86 19.16 -7.33
C ILE A 140 7.91 18.41 -6.52
N TYR A 141 8.91 17.85 -7.21
CA TYR A 141 10.00 17.04 -6.65
C TYR A 141 11.29 17.86 -6.52
#